data_AF-A0A1F4BNF3-F1
#
_entry.id   AF-A0A1F4BNF3-F1
#
_cell.length_a   1.000
_cell.length_b   1.000
_cell.length_c   1.000
_cell.angle_alpha   90.00
_cell.angle_beta   90.00
_cell.angle_gamma   90.00
#
_symmetry.space_group_name_H-M   'P 1'
#
loop_
_entity.id
_entity.type
_entity.pdbx_description
1 polymer ?
#
loop_
_entity_poly.entity_id
_entity_poly.type
_entity_poly.pdbx_seq_one_letter_code
_entity_poly.pdbx_strand_id
1 'polypeptide(L)' 'MVSARSGESEDVTVIHLAVGWDAGQLKVGSFARSERMVKWNEALRIEAELGAGARFAGRDALPDGVAMATARE' A
#
# COMPACT_ATOMS: atom_id res chain seq x y z
N MET A 1 -9.56 -1.10 -1.36
CA MET A 1 -8.40 -0.19 -1.46
C MET A 1 -8.54 0.93 -0.45
N VAL A 2 -7.53 1.11 0.40
CA VAL A 2 -7.41 2.24 1.33
C VAL A 2 -6.59 3.35 0.66
N SER A 3 -6.95 4.62 0.85
CA SER A 3 -6.28 5.73 0.17
C SER A 3 -6.16 7.01 1.00
N ALA A 4 -5.06 7.72 0.83
CA ALA A 4 -4.86 9.08 1.26
C ALA A 4 -5.58 10.11 0.35
N ARG A 5 -5.68 11.34 0.81
CA ARG A 5 -6.26 12.52 0.14
C ARG A 5 -5.16 13.47 -0.33
N SER A 6 -5.53 14.59 -0.95
CA SER A 6 -4.56 15.57 -1.49
C SER A 6 -3.96 16.50 -0.42
N GLY A 7 -4.68 16.75 0.67
CA GLY A 7 -4.24 17.56 1.81
C GLY A 7 -3.86 16.69 3.01
N GLU A 8 -2.78 15.93 2.86
CA GLU A 8 -2.33 14.96 3.87
C GLU A 8 -1.37 15.58 4.88
N SER A 9 -1.41 15.06 6.09
CA SER A 9 -0.43 15.32 7.15
C SER A 9 0.57 14.16 7.24
N GLU A 10 1.50 14.24 8.18
CA GLU A 10 2.44 13.15 8.47
C GLU A 10 1.81 11.99 9.26
N ASP A 11 0.51 12.03 9.54
CA ASP A 11 -0.20 10.90 10.14
C ASP A 11 -0.07 9.62 9.29
N VAL A 12 0.15 8.50 9.97
CA VAL A 12 0.35 7.18 9.35
C VAL A 12 -0.77 6.20 9.68
N THR A 13 -1.85 6.64 10.33
CA THR A 13 -2.98 5.79 10.72
C THR A 13 -3.55 5.01 9.52
N VAL A 14 -3.55 5.63 8.34
CA VAL A 14 -3.97 5.01 7.08
C VAL A 14 -3.19 3.75 6.72
N ILE A 15 -1.90 3.66 7.10
CA ILE A 15 -1.07 2.47 6.87
C ILE A 15 -1.48 1.34 7.79
N HIS A 16 -1.62 1.61 9.09
CA HIS A 16 -2.06 0.60 10.05
C HIS A 16 -3.47 0.09 9.74
N LEU A 17 -4.38 0.96 9.31
CA LEU A 17 -5.71 0.55 8.85
C LEU A 17 -5.64 -0.37 7.62
N ALA A 18 -4.76 -0.06 6.65
CA ALA A 18 -4.63 -0.88 5.46
C ALA A 18 -4.06 -2.27 5.75
N VAL A 19 -3.02 -2.36 6.60
CA VAL A 19 -2.40 -3.64 6.97
C VAL A 19 -3.30 -4.44 7.92
N GLY A 20 -3.84 -3.80 8.97
CA GLY A 20 -4.66 -4.46 9.97
C GLY A 20 -5.98 -5.03 9.44
N TRP A 21 -6.50 -4.45 8.35
CA TRP A 21 -7.71 -4.93 7.68
C TRP A 21 -7.43 -5.84 6.48
N ASP A 22 -6.17 -6.15 6.18
CA ASP A 22 -5.76 -6.86 4.96
C ASP A 22 -6.40 -6.27 3.70
N ALA A 23 -6.29 -4.95 3.53
CA ALA A 23 -7.04 -4.20 2.52
C ALA A 23 -6.64 -4.52 1.07
N GLY A 24 -5.57 -5.30 0.87
CA GLY A 24 -5.01 -5.74 -0.41
C GLY A 24 -4.34 -4.64 -1.25
N GLN A 25 -4.87 -3.41 -1.23
CA GLN A 25 -4.38 -2.29 -2.01
C GLN A 25 -4.33 -1.00 -1.20
N LEU A 26 -3.26 -0.23 -1.39
CA LEU A 26 -3.00 1.04 -0.74
C LEU A 26 -2.65 2.12 -1.77
N LYS A 27 -3.19 3.32 -1.62
CA LYS A 27 -2.87 4.49 -2.44
C LYS A 27 -2.56 5.71 -1.59
N VAL A 28 -1.28 5.99 -1.37
CA VAL A 28 -0.82 7.12 -0.50
C VAL A 28 -0.04 8.20 -1.25
N GLY A 29 0.00 8.12 -2.59
CA GLY A 29 0.65 9.11 -3.45
C GLY A 29 2.10 8.76 -3.81
N SER A 30 2.75 9.68 -4.54
CA SER A 30 4.12 9.54 -5.04
C SER A 30 5.17 9.45 -3.93
N PHE A 31 6.35 8.91 -4.26
CA PHE A 31 7.57 8.94 -3.43
C PHE A 31 8.23 10.34 -3.44
N ALA A 32 7.44 11.36 -3.08
CA ALA A 32 7.88 12.75 -3.02
C ALA A 32 7.06 13.50 -1.97
N ARG A 33 7.70 14.46 -1.30
CA ARG A 33 7.21 15.20 -0.13
C ARG A 33 7.06 14.34 1.14
N SER A 34 7.41 14.93 2.28
CA SER A 34 7.60 14.22 3.55
C SER A 34 6.31 13.56 4.05
N GLU A 35 5.15 14.22 3.89
CA GLU A 35 3.85 13.74 4.36
C GLU A 35 3.38 12.45 3.65
N ARG A 36 3.93 12.16 2.46
CA ARG A 36 3.70 10.92 1.72
C ARG A 36 4.79 9.89 2.02
N MET A 37 6.05 10.34 2.06
CA MET A 37 7.18 9.47 2.36
C MET A 37 7.07 8.81 3.73
N VAL A 38 6.55 9.51 4.75
CA VAL A 38 6.38 8.94 6.08
C VAL A 38 5.44 7.73 6.09
N LYS A 39 4.42 7.71 5.22
CA LYS A 39 3.49 6.59 5.06
C LYS A 39 4.15 5.39 4.38
N TRP A 40 4.99 5.61 3.37
CA TRP A 40 5.79 4.55 2.75
C TRP A 40 6.81 3.98 3.74
N ASN A 41 7.48 4.83 4.52
CA ASN A 41 8.42 4.40 5.54
C ASN A 41 7.72 3.58 6.62
N GLU A 42 6.50 3.95 7.02
CA GLU A 42 5.74 3.16 7.99
C GLU A 42 5.35 1.79 7.46
N ALA A 43 4.97 1.68 6.19
CA ALA A 43 4.70 0.38 5.58
C ALA A 43 5.94 -0.54 5.65
N LEU A 44 7.14 0.00 5.42
CA LEU A 44 8.40 -0.75 5.55
C LEU A 44 8.72 -1.12 7.00
N ARG A 45 8.40 -0.27 7.98
CA ARG A 45 8.56 -0.61 9.41
C ARG A 45 7.65 -1.76 9.80
N ILE A 46 6.38 -1.71 9.42
CA ILE A 46 5.41 -2.78 9.70
C ILE A 46 5.83 -4.09 9.01
N GLU A 47 6.30 -4.03 7.76
CA GLU A 47 6.85 -5.23 7.08
C GLU A 47 8.03 -5.82 7.85
N ALA A 48 8.97 -4.99 8.30
CA ALA A 48 10.11 -5.42 9.09
C ALA A 48 9.70 -6.03 10.45
N GLU A 49 8.70 -5.44 11.12
CA GLU A 49 8.16 -5.95 12.38
C GLU A 49 7.44 -7.30 12.23
N LEU A 50 6.71 -7.49 11.13
CA LEU A 50 6.03 -8.76 10.82
C LEU A 50 7.03 -9.87 10.42
N GLY A 51 8.20 -9.50 9.91
CA GLY A 51 9.26 -10.44 9.52
C GLY A 51 8.75 -11.52 8.56
N ALA A 52 8.95 -12.78 8.92
CA ALA A 52 8.53 -13.93 8.09
C ALA A 52 7.00 -14.05 7.91
N GLY A 53 6.21 -13.36 8.72
CA GLY A 53 4.75 -13.31 8.61
C GLY A 53 4.24 -12.32 7.56
N ALA A 54 5.10 -11.42 7.07
CA ALA A 54 4.70 -10.45 6.05
C ALA A 54 4.37 -11.14 4.71
N ARG A 55 3.30 -10.68 4.06
CA ARG A 55 2.85 -11.16 2.75
C ARG A 55 2.55 -9.97 1.84
N PHE A 56 3.22 -9.92 0.69
CA PHE A 56 2.89 -9.00 -0.38
C PHE A 56 1.98 -9.72 -1.38
N ALA A 57 0.71 -9.30 -1.46
CA ALA A 57 -0.29 -9.92 -2.33
C ALA A 57 -0.01 -9.72 -3.84
N GLY A 58 0.79 -8.72 -4.22
CA GLY A 58 1.17 -8.50 -5.62
C GLY A 58 -0.02 -8.41 -6.57
N ARG A 59 -0.04 -9.27 -7.59
CA ARG A 59 -1.12 -9.30 -8.59
C ARG A 59 -2.43 -9.87 -8.05
N ASP A 60 -2.36 -10.71 -7.02
CA ASP A 60 -3.54 -11.38 -6.43
C ASP A 60 -4.44 -10.36 -5.70
N ALA A 61 -3.93 -9.16 -5.41
CA ALA A 61 -4.73 -8.04 -4.91
C ALA A 61 -5.64 -7.39 -5.97
N LEU A 62 -5.49 -7.73 -7.25
CA LEU A 62 -6.28 -7.18 -8.35
C LEU A 62 -7.48 -8.09 -8.66
N PRO A 63 -8.63 -7.51 -9.09
CA PRO A 63 -9.77 -8.32 -9.52
C PRO A 63 -9.45 -9.22 -10.72
N ASP A 64 -10.07 -10.39 -10.76
CA ASP A 64 -9.99 -11.32 -11.88
C ASP A 64 -10.46 -10.62 -13.18
N GLY A 65 -9.56 -10.51 -14.16
CA GLY A 65 -9.80 -9.84 -15.44
C GLY A 65 -8.77 -8.76 -15.80
N VAL A 66 -8.00 -8.23 -14.84
CA VAL A 66 -6.91 -7.28 -15.12
C VAL A 66 -5.64 -7.99 -15.65
N ALA A 67 -5.48 -9.28 -15.39
CA ALA A 67 -4.31 -10.07 -15.79
C ALA A 67 -4.16 -10.31 -17.31
N MET A 68 -5.21 -10.08 -18.11
CA MET A 68 -5.23 -10.39 -19.56
C MET A 68 -4.82 -9.23 -20.47
N ALA A 69 -4.68 -8.00 -19.97
CA ALA A 69 -4.48 -6.82 -20.82
C ALA A 69 -3.02 -6.55 -21.25
N THR A 70 -2.04 -7.33 -20.78
CA THR A 70 -0.60 -7.07 -21.08
C THR A 70 0.11 -8.24 -21.77
N ALA A 71 -0.62 -9.10 -22.49
CA ALA A 71 -0.05 -10.24 -23.22
C ALA A 71 -0.47 -10.29 -24.70
N ARG A 72 -0.62 -9.13 -25.35
CA ARG A 72 -0.72 -9.03 -26.81
C ARG A 72 0.15 -7.88 -27.31
N GLU A 73 1.14 -8.27 -28.10
CA GLU A 73 2.12 -7.51 -28.90
C GLU A 73 3.26 -6.81 -28.17
#